data_AF-A0A0A9G5B4-F1
#
_entry.id   AF-A0A0A9G5B4-F1
#
_cell.length_a   1.000
_cell.length_b   1.000
_cell.length_c   1.000
_cell.angle_alpha   90.00
_cell.angle_beta   90.00
_cell.angle_gamma   90.00
#
_symmetry.space_group_name_H-M   'P 1'
#
loop_
_entity.id
_entity.type
_entity.pdbx_description
1 polymer ?
#
loop_
_entity_poly.entity_id
_entity_poly.type
_entity_poly.pdbx_seq_one_letter_code
_entity_poly.pdbx_strand_id
1 'polypeptide(L)'
;MDSYSGRGSRVAASGTAISSEAEAMADAWEKEKLAKIKKQYDETMETIAGWETEKKAKARRQKQLKDESESERKRAKALEDYNEEMSRINKVAAASRLTAEEKRRNAERKVREKADKIRSTGKVPRTCGCF
;
A
#
# COMPACT_ATOMS: atom_id res chain seq x y z
N MET A 1 -2.36 -14.07 -74.04
CA MET A 1 -2.10 -14.87 -72.81
C MET A 1 -1.40 -13.89 -71.90
N ASP A 2 -2.18 -13.04 -71.23
CA ASP A 2 -1.62 -11.92 -70.48
C ASP A 2 -2.05 -12.09 -69.03
N SER A 3 -1.05 -12.50 -68.27
CA SER A 3 -1.15 -13.04 -66.93
C SER A 3 -1.63 -12.00 -65.93
N TYR A 4 -2.67 -12.37 -65.19
CA TYR A 4 -3.02 -11.77 -63.91
C TYR A 4 -1.83 -11.94 -62.95
N SER A 5 -1.21 -10.84 -62.54
CA SER A 5 -0.31 -10.84 -61.38
C SER A 5 -0.96 -10.08 -60.24
N GLY A 6 -1.31 -10.87 -59.23
CA GLY A 6 -2.09 -10.48 -58.08
C GLY A 6 -1.39 -9.52 -57.12
N ARG A 7 -2.25 -8.71 -56.52
CA ARG A 7 -2.08 -7.93 -55.30
C ARG A 7 -1.43 -8.75 -54.18
N GLY A 8 -0.30 -8.28 -53.67
CA GLY A 8 0.33 -8.76 -52.42
C GLY A 8 0.50 -7.63 -51.43
N SER A 9 -0.56 -7.34 -50.64
CA SER A 9 -0.52 -6.36 -49.56
C SER A 9 0.15 -6.99 -48.33
N ARG A 10 1.38 -6.57 -48.01
CA ARG A 10 2.08 -6.90 -46.76
C ARG A 10 1.75 -5.85 -45.70
N VAL A 11 0.73 -6.09 -44.89
CA VAL A 11 0.44 -5.30 -43.69
C VAL A 11 0.08 -6.26 -42.56
N ALA A 12 1.08 -6.89 -41.94
CA ALA A 12 0.85 -7.78 -40.79
C ALA A 12 1.93 -7.70 -39.70
N ALA A 13 3.08 -7.06 -39.94
CA ALA A 13 4.17 -6.99 -38.96
C ALA A 13 4.02 -5.87 -37.92
N SER A 14 3.22 -4.83 -38.21
CA SER A 14 3.11 -3.63 -37.37
C SER A 14 2.27 -3.82 -36.11
N GLY A 15 1.27 -4.71 -36.14
CA GLY A 15 0.34 -4.90 -35.01
C GLY A 15 0.98 -5.59 -33.80
N THR A 16 1.86 -6.57 -34.04
CA THR A 16 2.49 -7.37 -32.98
C THR A 16 3.56 -6.58 -32.21
N ALA A 17 4.34 -5.73 -32.91
CA ALA A 17 5.35 -4.89 -32.28
C ALA A 17 4.74 -3.84 -31.35
N ILE A 18 3.64 -3.19 -31.79
CA ILE A 18 2.93 -2.18 -30.98
C ILE A 18 2.31 -2.79 -29.71
N SER A 19 1.79 -4.03 -29.79
CA SER A 19 1.29 -4.75 -28.62
C SER A 19 2.42 -5.02 -27.61
N SER A 20 3.59 -5.45 -28.07
CA SER A 20 4.73 -5.75 -27.19
C SER A 20 5.31 -4.52 -26.49
N GLU A 21 5.32 -3.35 -27.17
CA GLU A 21 5.76 -2.08 -26.57
C GLU A 21 4.75 -1.56 -25.53
N ALA A 22 3.46 -1.70 -25.82
CA ALA A 22 2.39 -1.32 -24.89
C ALA A 22 2.40 -2.18 -23.61
N GLU A 23 2.67 -3.48 -23.74
CA GLU A 23 2.85 -4.40 -22.60
C GLU A 23 4.06 -4.00 -21.76
N ALA A 24 5.23 -3.81 -22.37
CA ALA A 24 6.43 -3.39 -21.65
C ALA A 24 6.25 -2.04 -20.93
N MET A 25 5.57 -1.08 -21.58
CA MET A 25 5.24 0.21 -20.99
C MET A 25 4.28 0.09 -19.82
N ALA A 26 3.24 -0.75 -19.94
CA ALA A 26 2.28 -1.00 -18.88
C ALA A 26 2.95 -1.64 -17.66
N ASP A 27 3.80 -2.64 -17.88
CA ASP A 27 4.49 -3.36 -16.81
C ASP A 27 5.51 -2.49 -16.09
N ALA A 28 6.29 -1.69 -16.83
CA ALA A 28 7.20 -0.72 -16.25
C ALA A 28 6.46 0.31 -15.39
N TRP A 29 5.35 0.84 -15.89
CA TRP A 29 4.52 1.81 -15.18
C TRP A 29 3.85 1.20 -13.94
N GLU A 30 3.27 0.00 -14.06
CA GLU A 30 2.65 -0.73 -12.96
C GLU A 30 3.68 -1.00 -11.84
N LYS A 31 4.85 -1.53 -12.19
CA LYS A 31 5.93 -1.82 -11.24
C LYS A 31 6.39 -0.56 -10.51
N GLU A 32 6.57 0.55 -11.21
CA GLU A 32 6.95 1.83 -10.61
C GLU A 32 5.91 2.32 -9.60
N LYS A 33 4.62 2.29 -9.95
CA LYS A 33 3.55 2.75 -9.05
C LYS A 33 3.32 1.81 -7.87
N LEU A 34 3.38 0.50 -8.07
CA LEU A 34 3.30 -0.48 -6.98
C LEU A 34 4.46 -0.31 -6.01
N ALA A 35 5.68 -0.07 -6.50
CA ALA A 35 6.83 0.20 -5.64
C ALA A 35 6.63 1.46 -4.79
N LYS A 36 6.06 2.53 -5.37
CA LYS A 36 5.75 3.76 -4.63
C LYS A 36 4.68 3.53 -3.55
N ILE A 37 3.60 2.82 -3.88
CA ILE A 37 2.53 2.47 -2.92
C ILE A 37 3.10 1.62 -1.78
N LYS A 38 3.92 0.62 -2.11
CA LYS A 38 4.57 -0.24 -1.11
C LYS A 38 5.44 0.60 -0.16
N LYS A 39 6.29 1.47 -0.69
CA LYS A 39 7.14 2.36 0.13
C LYS A 39 6.31 3.20 1.10
N GLN A 40 5.25 3.84 0.63
CA GLN A 40 4.36 4.66 1.48
C GLN A 40 3.64 3.84 2.55
N TYR A 41 3.24 2.62 2.21
CA TYR A 41 2.63 1.69 3.16
C TYR A 41 3.64 1.27 4.23
N ASP A 42 4.86 0.90 3.84
CA ASP A 42 5.93 0.51 4.76
C ASP A 42 6.26 1.66 5.73
N GLU A 43 6.43 2.90 5.24
CA GLU A 43 6.63 4.11 6.06
C GLU A 43 5.47 4.33 7.06
N THR A 44 4.23 4.11 6.63
CA THR A 44 3.04 4.23 7.49
C THR A 44 3.03 3.16 8.57
N MET A 45 3.38 1.91 8.22
CA MET A 45 3.44 0.79 9.16
C MET A 45 4.53 0.98 10.21
N GLU A 46 5.70 1.46 9.80
CA GLU A 46 6.79 1.84 10.71
C GLU A 46 6.35 2.94 11.68
N THR A 47 5.65 3.97 11.18
CA THR A 47 5.12 5.05 12.02
C THR A 47 4.13 4.52 13.06
N ILE A 48 3.21 3.63 12.66
CA ILE A 48 2.24 3.01 13.58
C ILE A 48 2.97 2.14 14.62
N ALA A 49 3.95 1.35 14.21
CA ALA A 49 4.72 0.48 15.09
C ALA A 49 5.58 1.29 16.09
N GLY A 50 6.21 2.37 15.63
CA GLY A 50 6.97 3.30 16.47
C GLY A 50 6.08 3.93 17.53
N TRP A 51 4.91 4.46 17.13
CA TRP A 51 3.93 5.02 18.05
C TRP A 51 3.44 3.98 19.08
N GLU A 52 3.08 2.78 18.62
CA GLU A 52 2.61 1.69 19.49
C GLU A 52 3.67 1.33 20.54
N THR A 53 4.92 1.19 20.11
CA THR A 53 6.06 0.86 20.98
C THR A 53 6.32 1.96 22.00
N GLU A 54 6.33 3.23 21.57
CA GLU A 54 6.54 4.38 22.46
C GLU A 54 5.44 4.47 23.52
N LYS A 55 4.17 4.33 23.13
CA LYS A 55 3.05 4.40 24.08
C LYS A 55 3.06 3.23 25.06
N LYS A 56 3.35 2.01 24.60
CA LYS A 56 3.50 0.84 25.49
C LYS A 56 4.66 1.02 26.46
N ALA A 57 5.81 1.52 26.00
CA ALA A 57 6.96 1.80 26.87
C ALA A 57 6.61 2.85 27.93
N LYS A 58 5.90 3.91 27.55
CA LYS A 58 5.41 4.92 28.49
C LYS A 58 4.46 4.32 29.53
N ALA A 59 3.46 3.53 29.11
CA ALA A 59 2.52 2.87 30.02
C ALA A 59 3.23 1.95 31.02
N ARG A 60 4.23 1.18 30.56
CA ARG A 60 5.05 0.30 31.42
C ARG A 60 5.84 1.10 32.47
N ARG A 61 6.51 2.19 32.06
CA ARG A 61 7.25 3.07 32.99
C ARG A 61 6.34 3.68 34.05
N GLN A 62 5.16 4.16 33.64
CA GLN A 62 4.19 4.75 34.58
C GLN A 62 3.68 3.72 35.60
N LYS A 63 3.44 2.48 35.18
CA LYS A 63 3.07 1.40 36.10
C LYS A 63 4.19 1.11 37.11
N GLN A 64 5.43 0.97 36.65
CA GLN A 64 6.59 0.69 37.51
C GLN A 64 6.78 1.74 38.61
N LEU A 65 6.68 3.03 38.27
CA LEU A 65 6.77 4.12 39.24
C LEU A 65 5.67 4.07 40.32
N LYS A 66 4.45 3.65 39.94
CA LYS A 66 3.35 3.47 40.89
C LYS A 66 3.57 2.26 41.79
N ASP A 67 4.16 1.18 41.28
CA ASP A 67 4.44 -0.03 42.05
C ASP A 67 5.51 0.20 43.14
N GLU A 68 6.46 1.12 42.91
CA GLU A 68 7.53 1.47 43.85
C GLU A 68 7.07 2.36 45.02
N SER A 69 6.00 3.13 44.84
CA SER A 69 5.63 4.22 45.77
C SER A 69 4.31 4.02 46.54
N GLU A 70 3.50 3.01 46.21
CA GLU A 70 2.08 2.97 46.63
C GLU A 70 1.64 1.70 47.41
N SER A 71 0.53 1.84 48.15
CA SER A 71 -0.14 0.74 48.90
C SER A 71 -0.81 -0.29 47.96
N GLU A 72 -1.11 -1.50 48.45
CA GLU A 72 -1.66 -2.60 47.64
C GLU A 72 -2.93 -2.22 46.84
N ARG A 73 -3.86 -1.48 47.45
CA ARG A 73 -5.08 -1.00 46.77
C ARG A 73 -4.76 -0.10 45.58
N LYS A 74 -3.73 0.75 45.70
CA LYS A 74 -3.29 1.64 44.63
C LYS A 74 -2.51 0.90 43.55
N ARG A 75 -1.75 -0.14 43.90
CA ARG A 75 -1.11 -1.05 42.92
C ARG A 75 -2.14 -1.80 42.08
N ALA A 76 -3.21 -2.29 42.70
CA ALA A 76 -4.31 -2.94 41.98
C ALA A 76 -4.95 -1.99 40.95
N LYS A 77 -5.23 -0.74 41.35
CA LYS A 77 -5.73 0.29 40.44
C LYS A 77 -4.73 0.63 39.33
N ALA A 78 -3.45 0.75 39.65
CA ALA A 78 -2.40 1.01 38.66
C ALA A 78 -2.30 -0.10 37.60
N LEU A 79 -2.54 -1.36 38.00
CA LEU A 79 -2.58 -2.49 37.09
C LEU A 79 -3.80 -2.44 36.16
N GLU A 80 -4.98 -2.10 36.69
CA GLU A 80 -6.20 -1.90 35.90
C GLU A 80 -6.02 -0.80 34.86
N ASP A 81 -5.59 0.41 35.29
CA ASP A 81 -5.29 1.55 34.41
C ASP A 81 -4.30 1.15 33.30
N TYR A 82 -3.26 0.38 33.65
CA TYR A 82 -2.26 -0.10 32.69
C TYR A 82 -2.87 -1.05 31.66
N ASN A 83 -3.69 -2.00 32.10
CA ASN A 83 -4.33 -2.96 31.19
C ASN A 83 -5.30 -2.27 30.23
N GLU A 84 -6.07 -1.29 30.72
CA GLU A 84 -6.96 -0.46 29.90
C GLU A 84 -6.18 0.34 28.85
N GLU A 85 -5.10 1.02 29.25
CA GLU A 85 -4.28 1.80 28.32
C GLU A 85 -3.62 0.89 27.27
N MET A 86 -3.11 -0.29 27.66
CA MET A 86 -2.58 -1.27 26.72
C MET A 86 -3.63 -1.74 25.72
N SER A 87 -4.85 -2.00 26.17
CA SER A 87 -5.99 -2.38 25.31
C SER A 87 -6.33 -1.26 24.32
N ARG A 88 -6.39 -0.01 24.79
CA ARG A 88 -6.65 1.17 23.98
C ARG A 88 -5.57 1.38 22.91
N ILE A 89 -4.28 1.31 23.29
CA ILE A 89 -3.16 1.42 22.36
C ILE A 89 -3.27 0.35 21.26
N ASN A 90 -3.52 -0.91 21.64
CA ASN A 90 -3.67 -2.01 20.69
C ASN A 90 -4.82 -1.78 19.70
N LYS A 91 -5.98 -1.32 20.19
CA LYS A 91 -7.16 -1.01 19.35
C LYS A 91 -6.85 0.09 18.33
N VAL A 92 -6.21 1.17 18.77
CA VAL A 92 -5.85 2.29 17.88
C VAL A 92 -4.85 1.83 16.82
N ALA A 93 -3.82 1.09 17.22
CA ALA A 93 -2.82 0.56 16.29
C ALA A 93 -3.45 -0.40 15.28
N ALA A 94 -4.33 -1.30 15.72
CA ALA A 94 -5.04 -2.22 14.84
C ALA A 94 -5.94 -1.48 13.83
N ALA A 95 -6.75 -0.51 14.28
CA ALA A 95 -7.60 0.30 13.40
C ALA A 95 -6.78 1.08 12.36
N SER A 96 -5.62 1.60 12.78
CA SER A 96 -4.69 2.33 11.91
C SER A 96 -4.09 1.42 10.83
N ARG A 97 -3.67 0.20 11.21
CA ARG A 97 -3.18 -0.82 10.26
C ARG A 97 -4.25 -1.21 9.24
N LEU A 98 -5.48 -1.47 9.69
CA LEU A 98 -6.59 -1.80 8.80
C LEU A 98 -6.86 -0.68 7.78
N THR A 99 -6.83 0.58 8.23
CA THR A 99 -7.00 1.74 7.36
C THR A 99 -5.85 1.85 6.35
N ALA A 100 -4.61 1.63 6.77
CA ALA A 100 -3.44 1.64 5.88
C ALA A 100 -3.50 0.52 4.82
N GLU A 101 -3.92 -0.68 5.22
CA GLU A 101 -4.11 -1.81 4.32
C GLU A 101 -5.22 -1.54 3.29
N GLU A 102 -6.35 -0.97 3.71
CA GLU A 102 -7.44 -0.62 2.80
C GLU A 102 -6.99 0.41 1.76
N LYS A 103 -6.27 1.45 2.20
CA LYS A 103 -5.68 2.46 1.29
C LYS A 103 -4.70 1.83 0.30
N ARG A 104 -3.81 0.94 0.77
CA ARG A 104 -2.89 0.20 -0.09
C ARG A 104 -3.65 -0.61 -1.15
N ARG A 105 -4.63 -1.43 -0.74
CA ARG A 105 -5.43 -2.27 -1.64
C ARG A 105 -6.18 -1.44 -2.69
N ASN A 106 -6.79 -0.33 -2.28
CA ASN A 106 -7.48 0.58 -3.20
C ASN A 106 -6.52 1.21 -4.22
N ALA A 107 -5.35 1.68 -3.77
CA ALA A 107 -4.35 2.26 -4.64
C ALA A 107 -3.79 1.23 -5.64
N GLU A 108 -3.48 0.01 -5.18
CA GLU A 108 -3.00 -1.09 -6.03
C GLU A 108 -4.04 -1.47 -7.10
N ARG A 109 -5.32 -1.54 -6.73
CA ARG A 109 -6.41 -1.79 -7.69
C ARG A 109 -6.44 -0.72 -8.77
N LYS A 110 -6.40 0.57 -8.40
CA LYS A 110 -6.38 1.69 -9.36
C LYS A 110 -5.15 1.67 -10.27
N VAL A 111 -4.01 1.19 -9.78
CA VAL A 111 -2.81 1.00 -10.60
C VAL A 111 -3.03 -0.11 -11.61
N ARG A 112 -3.54 -1.28 -11.20
CA ARG A 112 -3.85 -2.39 -12.11
C ARG A 112 -4.83 -1.98 -13.21
N GLU A 113 -5.93 -1.31 -12.86
CA GLU A 113 -6.91 -0.78 -13.81
C GLU A 113 -6.29 0.17 -14.84
N LYS A 114 -5.36 1.03 -14.40
CA LYS A 114 -4.63 1.95 -15.30
C LYS A 114 -3.62 1.21 -16.17
N ALA A 115 -2.94 0.19 -15.65
CA ALA A 115 -2.01 -0.64 -16.42
C ALA A 115 -2.75 -1.41 -17.53
N ASP A 116 -3.91 -1.99 -17.24
CA ASP A 116 -4.76 -2.64 -18.25
C ASP A 116 -5.22 -1.66 -19.35
N LYS A 117 -5.47 -0.41 -18.97
CA LYS A 117 -5.75 0.66 -19.93
C LYS A 117 -4.54 1.00 -20.81
N ILE A 118 -3.31 0.94 -20.29
CA ILE A 118 -2.08 1.11 -21.09
C ILE A 118 -1.95 -0.05 -22.07
N ARG A 119 -2.10 -1.29 -21.61
CA ARG A 119 -2.01 -2.50 -22.46
C ARG A 119 -2.98 -2.42 -23.64
N SER A 120 -4.22 -1.99 -23.38
CA SER A 120 -5.25 -1.91 -24.41
C SER A 120 -5.14 -0.70 -25.35
N THR A 121 -4.58 0.42 -24.90
CA THR A 121 -4.57 1.68 -25.68
C THR A 121 -3.19 2.13 -26.17
N GLY A 122 -2.11 1.52 -25.65
CA GLY A 122 -0.73 1.95 -25.88
C GLY A 122 -0.39 3.33 -25.32
N LYS A 123 -1.24 3.89 -24.44
CA LYS A 123 -1.09 5.26 -23.92
C LYS A 123 -1.08 5.27 -22.40
N VAL A 124 -0.05 5.88 -21.82
CA VAL A 124 0.02 6.16 -20.37
C VAL A 124 -1.09 7.15 -19.99
N PRO A 125 -1.98 6.81 -19.03
CA PRO A 125 -2.98 7.74 -18.52
C PRO A 125 -2.30 9.01 -18.01
N ARG A 126 -2.84 10.18 -18.37
CA ARG A 126 -2.35 11.44 -17.81
C ARG A 126 -2.43 11.36 -16.29
N THR A 127 -1.34 11.71 -15.62
CA THR A 127 -1.24 11.76 -14.16
C THR A 127 -2.18 12.83 -13.62
N CYS A 128 -3.39 12.44 -13.24
CA CYS A 128 -4.15 13.19 -12.25
C CYS A 128 -3.51 12.89 -10.87
N GLY A 129 -3.27 13.92 -10.06
CA GLY A 129 -2.61 13.80 -8.75
C GLY A 129 -3.38 13.01 -7.68
N CYS A 130 -4.52 12.43 -8.04
CA CYS A 130 -5.39 11.66 -7.15
C CYS A 130 -5.10 10.15 -7.29
N PHE A 131 -4.58 9.55 -6.22
CA PHE A 131 -4.65 8.11 -5.95
C PHE A 131 -5.72 7.84 -4.90
#